data_AF-A0A251ZBA6-F1
#
_entry.id   AF-A0A251ZBA6-F1
#
_cell.length_a   1.000
_cell.length_b   1.000
_cell.length_c   1.000
_cell.angle_alpha   90.00
_cell.angle_beta   90.00
_cell.angle_gamma   90.00
#
_symmetry.space_group_name_H-M   'P 1'
#
loop_
_entity.id
_entity.type
_entity.pdbx_description
1 polymer ?
#
loop_
_entity_poly.entity_id
_entity_poly.type
_entity_poly.pdbx_seq_one_letter_code
_entity_poly.pdbx_strand_id
1 'polypeptide(L)'
;MGWVNTLLYPAVLVAIFLVGQALGASPALAAVPALLALVVSLPLRVKQLWGETQPWISLGVVAPSSKDLFKALLRGLIKALLLLIFLLIGLLLTGQIQWQPALSPGLLLNGLVLGLGVGFAEELLFRGWLMGELEFRFAGKSGLALVVQALIFSLAHTRFNLPLASLLGLLGGLTLLGLALGLQRRADGGLIWGAVGLHGGLVGGWFVLNQGLIGQQEANPIGSLLAWLPLLLLLWVRRRWW
;
A
#
# COMPACT_ATOMS: atom_id res chain seq x y z
N MET A 1 11.14 -0.44 -26.05
CA MET A 1 10.41 0.55 -25.22
C MET A 1 11.23 0.84 -23.97
N GLY A 2 11.57 2.11 -23.71
CA GLY A 2 12.48 2.51 -22.62
C GLY A 2 11.76 2.99 -21.34
N TRP A 3 12.54 3.50 -20.38
CA TRP A 3 12.08 4.06 -19.09
C TRP A 3 10.99 5.13 -19.21
N VAL A 4 10.99 5.89 -20.31
CA VAL A 4 9.96 6.90 -20.60
C VAL A 4 8.55 6.31 -20.58
N ASN A 5 8.32 5.16 -21.22
CA ASN A 5 7.00 4.52 -21.21
C ASN A 5 6.61 4.06 -19.79
N THR A 6 7.58 3.63 -18.98
CA THR A 6 7.33 3.24 -17.57
C THR A 6 6.87 4.42 -16.74
N LEU A 7 7.53 5.57 -16.87
CA LEU A 7 7.21 6.77 -16.10
C LEU A 7 5.93 7.46 -16.57
N LEU A 8 5.66 7.45 -17.87
CA LEU A 8 4.44 8.04 -18.43
C LEU A 8 3.17 7.36 -17.94
N TYR A 9 3.22 6.05 -17.67
CA TYR A 9 2.04 5.30 -17.27
C TYR A 9 1.38 5.81 -15.97
N PRO A 10 2.07 5.85 -14.81
CA PRO A 10 1.51 6.43 -13.60
C PRO A 10 1.24 7.93 -13.74
N ALA A 11 2.02 8.66 -14.55
CA ALA A 11 1.79 10.09 -14.79
C ALA A 11 0.43 10.36 -15.46
N VAL A 12 0.02 9.53 -16.42
CA VAL A 12 -1.30 9.62 -17.06
C VAL A 12 -2.43 9.34 -16.06
N LEU A 13 -2.27 8.34 -15.18
CA LEU A 13 -3.26 8.04 -14.14
C LEU A 13 -3.43 9.21 -13.17
N VAL A 14 -2.32 9.82 -12.76
CA VAL A 14 -2.33 11.04 -11.93
C VAL A 14 -2.98 12.20 -12.67
N ALA A 15 -2.71 12.39 -13.96
CA ALA A 15 -3.34 13.44 -14.76
C ALA A 15 -4.87 13.27 -14.82
N ILE A 16 -5.36 12.04 -15.03
CA ILE A 16 -6.81 11.74 -15.01
C ILE A 16 -7.43 12.12 -13.66
N PHE A 17 -6.77 11.76 -12.56
CA PHE A 17 -7.20 12.13 -11.22
C PHE A 17 -7.24 13.65 -11.01
N LEU A 18 -6.18 14.36 -11.42
CA LEU A 18 -6.08 15.81 -11.29
C LEU A 18 -7.12 16.55 -12.14
N VAL A 19 -7.44 16.07 -13.33
CA VAL A 19 -8.53 16.62 -14.15
C VAL A 19 -9.86 16.47 -13.43
N GLY A 20 -10.15 15.31 -12.83
CA GLY A 20 -11.36 15.12 -12.04
C GLY A 20 -11.49 16.14 -10.89
N GLN A 21 -10.40 16.39 -10.16
CA GLN A 21 -10.39 17.41 -9.11
C GLN A 21 -10.53 18.83 -9.65
N ALA A 22 -9.90 19.16 -10.79
CA ALA A 22 -10.03 20.47 -11.43
C ALA A 22 -11.47 20.74 -11.90
N LEU A 23 -12.24 19.69 -12.20
CA LEU A 23 -13.67 19.76 -12.51
C LEU A 23 -14.58 19.80 -11.27
N GLY A 24 -14.00 19.87 -10.06
CA GLY A 24 -14.73 20.01 -8.80
C GLY A 24 -15.16 18.69 -8.14
N ALA A 25 -14.72 17.54 -8.65
CA ALA A 25 -15.00 16.26 -7.99
C ALA A 25 -14.22 16.14 -6.67
N SER A 26 -14.82 15.51 -5.67
CA SER A 26 -14.10 15.15 -4.45
C SER A 26 -12.95 14.18 -4.76
N PRO A 27 -11.89 14.09 -3.94
CA PRO A 27 -10.78 13.18 -4.19
C PRO A 27 -11.21 11.72 -4.41
N ALA A 28 -12.21 11.25 -3.65
CA ALA A 28 -12.75 9.90 -3.80
C ALA A 28 -13.41 9.70 -5.18
N LEU A 29 -14.21 10.66 -5.65
CA LEU A 29 -14.84 10.61 -6.96
C LEU A 29 -13.84 10.77 -8.10
N ALA A 30 -12.85 11.66 -7.94
CA ALA A 30 -11.77 11.88 -8.89
C ALA A 30 -10.87 10.64 -9.06
N ALA A 31 -10.76 9.79 -8.03
CA ALA A 31 -9.98 8.55 -8.09
C ALA A 31 -10.65 7.45 -8.93
N VAL A 32 -11.98 7.46 -9.06
CA VAL A 32 -12.73 6.44 -9.82
C VAL A 32 -12.27 6.32 -11.28
N PRO A 33 -12.22 7.39 -12.10
CA PRO A 33 -11.77 7.27 -13.49
C PRO A 33 -10.30 6.84 -13.60
N ALA A 34 -9.44 7.27 -12.67
CA ALA A 34 -8.04 6.84 -12.63
C ALA A 34 -7.91 5.34 -12.31
N LEU A 35 -8.70 4.83 -11.36
CA LEU A 35 -8.76 3.41 -11.03
C LEU A 35 -9.30 2.58 -12.20
N LEU A 36 -10.36 3.04 -12.87
CA LEU A 36 -10.89 2.37 -14.06
C LEU A 36 -9.84 2.34 -15.17
N ALA A 37 -9.16 3.45 -15.41
CA ALA A 37 -8.07 3.53 -16.38
C ALA A 37 -6.93 2.55 -16.02
N LEU A 38 -6.55 2.45 -14.76
CA LEU A 38 -5.57 1.47 -14.27
C LEU A 38 -6.03 0.04 -14.60
N VAL A 39 -7.22 -0.36 -14.13
CA VAL A 39 -7.73 -1.74 -14.28
C VAL A 39 -7.92 -2.14 -15.74
N VAL A 40 -8.41 -1.23 -16.59
CA VAL A 40 -8.66 -1.51 -18.01
C VAL A 40 -7.36 -1.57 -18.81
N SER A 41 -6.39 -0.68 -18.54
CA SER A 41 -5.16 -0.59 -19.34
C SER A 41 -4.07 -1.59 -18.93
N LEU A 42 -4.05 -2.02 -17.66
CA LEU A 42 -3.01 -2.92 -17.12
C LEU A 42 -2.86 -4.23 -17.90
N PRO A 43 -3.92 -4.98 -18.25
CA PRO A 43 -3.79 -6.25 -18.96
C PRO A 43 -3.14 -6.11 -20.32
N LEU A 44 -3.50 -5.06 -21.06
CA LEU A 44 -2.92 -4.76 -22.37
C LEU A 44 -1.44 -4.42 -22.23
N ARG A 45 -1.10 -3.58 -21.25
CA ARG A 45 0.27 -3.19 -20.97
C ARG A 45 1.15 -4.39 -20.62
N VAL A 46 0.69 -5.25 -19.70
CA VAL A 46 1.41 -6.45 -19.28
C VAL A 46 1.61 -7.42 -20.46
N LYS A 47 0.57 -7.64 -21.27
CA LYS A 47 0.69 -8.47 -22.49
C LYS A 47 1.73 -7.94 -23.46
N GLN A 48 1.71 -6.63 -23.73
CA GLN A 48 2.59 -6.01 -24.73
C GLN A 48 4.05 -5.89 -24.24
N LEU A 49 4.26 -5.58 -22.97
CA LEU A 49 5.60 -5.32 -22.44
C LEU A 49 6.29 -6.56 -21.88
N TRP A 50 5.55 -7.39 -21.14
CA TRP A 50 6.11 -8.55 -20.45
C TRP A 50 5.97 -9.84 -21.26
N GLY A 51 5.14 -9.84 -22.33
CA GLY A 51 4.87 -11.04 -23.13
C GLY A 51 3.96 -12.06 -22.43
N GLU A 52 3.30 -11.66 -21.33
CA GLU A 52 2.49 -12.53 -20.48
C GLU A 52 1.09 -12.73 -21.05
N THR A 53 0.66 -13.99 -21.22
CA THR A 53 -0.65 -14.32 -21.81
C THR A 53 -1.79 -14.21 -20.79
N GLN A 54 -1.49 -14.32 -19.50
CA GLN A 54 -2.44 -14.29 -18.38
C GLN A 54 -2.12 -13.15 -17.40
N PRO A 55 -2.32 -11.88 -17.80
CA PRO A 55 -1.80 -10.71 -17.07
C PRO A 55 -2.30 -10.61 -15.63
N TRP A 56 -3.55 -10.99 -15.35
CA TRP A 56 -4.11 -10.92 -14.00
C TRP A 56 -3.52 -11.95 -13.03
N ILE A 57 -2.97 -13.05 -13.55
CA ILE A 57 -2.21 -14.02 -12.75
C ILE A 57 -0.82 -13.45 -12.45
N SER A 58 -0.12 -12.91 -13.45
CA SER A 58 1.21 -12.29 -13.27
C SER A 58 1.17 -11.06 -12.35
N LEU A 59 0.08 -10.28 -12.40
CA LEU A 59 -0.20 -9.16 -11.49
C LEU A 59 -0.57 -9.63 -10.07
N GLY A 60 -0.79 -10.94 -9.84
CA GLY A 60 -1.11 -11.50 -8.53
C GLY A 60 -2.56 -11.30 -8.07
N VAL A 61 -3.47 -10.94 -8.99
CA VAL A 61 -4.89 -10.69 -8.70
C VAL A 61 -5.67 -12.01 -8.71
N VAL A 62 -5.44 -12.86 -9.70
CA VAL A 62 -6.13 -14.16 -9.81
C VAL A 62 -5.37 -15.21 -9.02
N ALA A 63 -6.04 -15.79 -8.03
CA ALA A 63 -5.53 -16.91 -7.24
C ALA A 63 -6.01 -18.26 -7.81
N PRO A 64 -5.30 -19.37 -7.51
CA PRO A 64 -5.74 -20.71 -7.90
C PRO A 64 -7.12 -21.09 -7.35
N SER A 65 -7.45 -20.57 -6.16
CA SER A 65 -8.77 -20.73 -5.54
C SER A 65 -9.17 -19.50 -4.74
N SER A 66 -10.48 -19.33 -4.50
CA SER A 66 -11.00 -18.31 -3.59
C SER A 66 -10.48 -18.48 -2.15
N LYS A 67 -10.20 -19.71 -1.74
CA LYS A 67 -9.62 -20.02 -0.43
C LYS A 67 -8.21 -19.45 -0.30
N ASP A 68 -7.38 -19.57 -1.34
CA ASP A 68 -6.01 -19.04 -1.32
C ASP A 68 -6.00 -17.51 -1.29
N LEU A 69 -6.88 -16.89 -2.07
CA LEU A 69 -7.10 -15.43 -2.05
C LEU A 69 -7.48 -14.97 -0.65
N PHE A 70 -8.53 -15.55 -0.06
CA PHE A 70 -9.02 -15.17 1.26
C PHE A 70 -7.97 -15.42 2.34
N LYS A 71 -7.23 -16.53 2.25
CA LYS A 71 -6.14 -16.85 3.18
C LYS A 71 -5.02 -15.82 3.11
N ALA A 72 -4.63 -15.38 1.91
CA ALA A 72 -3.63 -14.33 1.74
C ALA A 72 -4.13 -13.01 2.35
N LEU A 73 -5.35 -12.59 2.01
CA LEU A 73 -5.99 -11.38 2.55
C LEU A 73 -6.05 -11.40 4.08
N LEU A 74 -6.55 -12.49 4.67
CA LEU A 74 -6.67 -12.65 6.12
C LEU A 74 -5.30 -12.61 6.81
N ARG A 75 -4.28 -13.26 6.24
CA ARG A 75 -2.91 -13.17 6.74
C ARG A 75 -2.37 -11.73 6.71
N GLY A 76 -2.76 -10.94 5.72
CA GLY A 76 -2.44 -9.51 5.67
C GLY A 76 -3.12 -8.74 6.79
N LEU A 77 -4.44 -8.90 6.90
CA LEU A 77 -5.28 -8.23 7.90
C LEU A 77 -4.84 -8.54 9.34
N ILE A 78 -4.51 -9.79 9.64
CA ILE A 78 -3.99 -10.18 10.96
C ILE A 78 -2.71 -9.40 11.28
N LYS A 79 -1.80 -9.24 10.31
CA LYS A 79 -0.55 -8.47 10.53
C LYS A 79 -0.84 -6.99 10.71
N ALA A 80 -1.75 -6.43 9.91
CA ALA A 80 -2.19 -5.04 10.09
C ALA A 80 -2.76 -4.82 11.50
N LEU A 81 -3.64 -5.71 11.96
CA LEU A 81 -4.22 -5.66 13.30
C LEU A 81 -3.15 -5.73 14.39
N LEU A 82 -2.19 -6.67 14.28
CA LEU A 82 -1.10 -6.78 15.25
C LEU A 82 -0.22 -5.53 15.28
N LEU A 83 0.08 -4.94 14.12
CA LEU A 83 0.84 -3.69 14.03
C LEU A 83 0.08 -2.52 14.66
N LEU A 84 -1.23 -2.41 14.42
CA LEU A 84 -2.07 -1.37 15.02
C LEU A 84 -2.19 -1.56 16.54
N ILE A 85 -2.36 -2.78 17.03
CA ILE A 85 -2.38 -3.07 18.47
C ILE A 85 -1.04 -2.67 19.11
N PHE A 86 0.09 -3.06 18.50
CA PHE A 86 1.41 -2.69 19.00
C PHE A 86 1.58 -1.17 19.07
N LEU A 87 1.17 -0.46 18.02
CA LEU A 87 1.19 1.00 17.98
C LEU A 87 0.31 1.60 19.09
N LEU A 88 -0.93 1.13 19.25
CA LEU A 88 -1.85 1.61 20.28
C LEU A 88 -1.29 1.40 21.69
N ILE A 89 -0.67 0.25 21.96
CA ILE A 89 -0.01 0.00 23.24
C ILE A 89 1.10 1.03 23.48
N GLY A 90 1.96 1.29 22.49
CA GLY A 90 3.02 2.28 22.65
C GLY A 90 2.51 3.72 22.79
N LEU A 91 1.44 4.10 22.09
CA LEU A 91 0.78 5.40 22.27
C LEU A 91 0.14 5.53 23.66
N LEU A 92 -0.43 4.44 24.19
CA LEU A 92 -1.00 4.41 25.55
C LEU A 92 0.10 4.57 26.61
N LEU A 93 1.21 3.82 26.47
CA LEU A 93 2.33 3.86 27.40
C LEU A 93 3.06 5.22 27.42
N THR A 94 3.00 5.96 26.31
CA THR A 94 3.59 7.29 26.19
C THR A 94 2.62 8.42 26.53
N GLY A 95 1.37 8.09 26.93
CA GLY A 95 0.34 9.07 27.29
C GLY A 95 -0.18 9.90 26.12
N GLN A 96 -0.01 9.44 24.88
CA GLN A 96 -0.39 10.18 23.66
C GLN A 96 -1.84 9.93 23.22
N ILE A 97 -2.56 9.01 23.87
CA ILE A 97 -3.95 8.69 23.54
C ILE A 97 -4.91 9.57 24.35
N GLN A 98 -5.80 10.26 23.64
CA GLN A 98 -6.99 10.86 24.23
C GLN A 98 -8.22 10.10 23.74
N TRP A 99 -8.83 9.32 24.62
CA TRP A 99 -10.02 8.53 24.25
C TRP A 99 -11.22 9.43 23.95
N GLN A 100 -11.70 9.35 22.71
CA GLN A 100 -12.85 10.09 22.19
C GLN A 100 -13.70 9.14 21.32
N PRO A 101 -14.42 8.18 21.93
CA PRO A 101 -15.19 7.19 21.18
C PRO A 101 -16.36 7.84 20.44
N ALA A 102 -16.34 7.74 19.11
CA ALA A 102 -17.32 8.30 18.19
C ALA A 102 -17.55 7.36 16.98
N LEU A 103 -17.59 6.05 17.23
CA LEU A 103 -17.82 5.06 16.19
C LEU A 103 -19.23 5.18 15.61
N SER A 104 -19.33 5.11 14.28
CA SER A 104 -20.58 5.04 13.55
C SER A 104 -20.50 4.05 12.41
N PRO A 105 -21.63 3.46 11.95
CA PRO A 105 -21.63 2.58 10.78
C PRO A 105 -21.04 3.25 9.54
N GLY A 106 -21.28 4.55 9.35
CA GLY A 106 -20.69 5.33 8.25
C GLY A 106 -19.17 5.45 8.35
N LEU A 107 -18.63 5.66 9.55
CA LEU A 107 -17.18 5.69 9.76
C LEU A 107 -16.53 4.32 9.48
N LEU A 108 -17.15 3.24 9.93
CA LEU A 108 -16.68 1.88 9.68
C LEU A 108 -16.71 1.56 8.18
N LEU A 109 -17.78 1.95 7.48
CA LEU A 109 -17.90 1.81 6.04
C LEU A 109 -16.81 2.60 5.30
N ASN A 110 -16.55 3.85 5.71
CA ASN A 110 -15.46 4.66 5.16
C ASN A 110 -14.10 3.98 5.37
N GLY A 111 -13.85 3.45 6.56
CA GLY A 111 -12.62 2.70 6.86
C GLY A 111 -12.48 1.45 5.97
N LEU A 112 -13.56 0.71 5.74
CA LEU A 112 -13.58 -0.45 4.85
C LEU A 112 -13.33 -0.06 3.38
N VAL A 113 -13.98 0.99 2.89
CA VAL A 113 -13.80 1.49 1.52
C VAL A 113 -12.38 2.01 1.31
N LEU A 114 -11.82 2.75 2.27
CA LEU A 114 -10.43 3.17 2.23
C LEU A 114 -9.49 1.97 2.24
N GLY A 115 -9.67 1.05 3.18
CA GLY A 115 -8.80 -0.11 3.32
C GLY A 115 -8.84 -1.04 2.10
N LEU A 116 -10.02 -1.43 1.63
CA LEU A 116 -10.14 -2.36 0.51
C LEU A 116 -10.02 -1.66 -0.85
N GLY A 117 -10.66 -0.51 -1.05
CA GLY A 117 -10.67 0.20 -2.32
C GLY A 117 -9.32 0.83 -2.65
N VAL A 118 -8.85 1.74 -1.79
CA VAL A 118 -7.55 2.41 -1.98
C VAL A 118 -6.41 1.40 -1.84
N GLY A 119 -6.45 0.57 -0.80
CA GLY A 119 -5.45 -0.48 -0.61
C GLY A 119 -5.34 -1.44 -1.81
N PHE A 120 -6.45 -1.86 -2.42
CA PHE A 120 -6.38 -2.67 -3.64
C PHE A 120 -5.77 -1.90 -4.82
N ALA A 121 -6.21 -0.67 -5.08
CA ALA A 121 -5.73 0.13 -6.18
C ALA A 121 -4.21 0.37 -6.09
N GLU A 122 -3.73 0.74 -4.91
CA GLU A 122 -2.32 0.99 -4.65
C GLU A 122 -1.50 -0.30 -4.73
N GLU A 123 -1.95 -1.40 -4.12
CA GLU A 123 -1.19 -2.66 -4.22
C GLU A 123 -1.18 -3.23 -5.64
N LEU A 124 -2.24 -3.02 -6.43
CA LEU A 124 -2.25 -3.39 -7.84
C LEU A 124 -1.22 -2.56 -8.63
N LEU A 125 -1.14 -1.26 -8.38
CA LEU A 125 -0.17 -0.38 -9.04
C LEU A 125 1.27 -0.68 -8.60
N PHE A 126 1.52 -0.78 -7.28
CA PHE A 126 2.86 -0.88 -6.72
C PHE A 126 3.40 -2.31 -6.69
N ARG A 127 2.60 -3.28 -6.22
CA ARG A 127 3.03 -4.68 -6.01
C ARG A 127 2.69 -5.59 -7.17
N GLY A 128 1.59 -5.30 -7.87
CA GLY A 128 1.27 -5.94 -9.15
C GLY A 128 2.18 -5.39 -10.25
N TRP A 129 1.91 -4.17 -10.71
CA TRP A 129 2.54 -3.61 -11.91
C TRP A 129 3.98 -3.13 -11.70
N LEU A 130 4.24 -2.15 -10.83
CA LEU A 130 5.55 -1.51 -10.72
C LEU A 130 6.63 -2.51 -10.32
N MET A 131 6.33 -3.44 -9.40
CA MET A 131 7.26 -4.52 -9.04
C MET A 131 7.62 -5.37 -10.25
N GLY A 132 6.63 -5.86 -11.01
CA GLY A 132 6.89 -6.68 -12.21
C GLY A 132 7.63 -5.91 -13.30
N GLU A 133 7.32 -4.62 -13.47
CA GLU A 133 8.02 -3.74 -14.42
C GLU A 133 9.49 -3.56 -14.03
N LEU A 134 9.80 -3.36 -12.75
CA LEU A 134 11.17 -3.26 -12.26
C LEU A 134 11.92 -4.59 -12.36
N GLU A 135 11.27 -5.71 -12.06
CA GLU A 135 11.86 -7.04 -12.23
C GLU A 135 12.21 -7.33 -13.70
N PHE A 136 11.30 -6.98 -14.62
CA PHE A 136 11.55 -7.06 -16.06
C PHE A 136 12.74 -6.17 -16.48
N ARG A 137 12.77 -4.91 -16.03
CA ARG A 137 13.82 -3.94 -16.43
C ARG A 137 15.18 -4.20 -15.81
N PHE A 138 15.22 -4.79 -14.62
CA PHE A 138 16.46 -5.14 -13.95
C PHE A 138 16.94 -6.56 -14.27
N ALA A 139 16.44 -7.17 -15.35
CA ALA A 139 16.82 -8.50 -15.81
C ALA A 139 16.73 -9.57 -14.70
N GLY A 140 15.63 -9.53 -13.93
CA GLY A 140 15.36 -10.51 -12.87
C GLY A 140 16.11 -10.28 -11.55
N LYS A 141 16.79 -9.14 -11.36
CA LYS A 141 17.36 -8.75 -10.06
C LYS A 141 16.26 -8.36 -9.06
N SER A 142 15.48 -9.36 -8.62
CA SER A 142 14.30 -9.18 -7.79
C SER A 142 14.59 -8.46 -6.47
N GLY A 143 15.72 -8.72 -5.81
CA GLY A 143 16.10 -7.98 -4.59
C GLY A 143 16.24 -6.47 -4.82
N LEU A 144 16.88 -6.07 -5.92
CA LEU A 144 17.00 -4.65 -6.31
C LEU A 144 15.64 -4.04 -6.67
N ALA A 145 14.82 -4.77 -7.44
CA ALA A 145 13.48 -4.33 -7.80
C ALA A 145 12.62 -4.06 -6.55
N LEU A 146 12.69 -4.93 -5.54
CA LEU A 146 12.00 -4.76 -4.26
C LEU A 146 12.42 -3.48 -3.53
N VAL A 147 13.73 -3.23 -3.42
CA VAL A 147 14.24 -2.02 -2.75
C VAL A 147 13.82 -0.77 -3.50
N VAL A 148 14.00 -0.72 -4.82
CA VAL A 148 13.61 0.44 -5.63
C VAL A 148 12.10 0.69 -5.57
N GLN A 149 11.29 -0.38 -5.62
CA GLN A 149 9.84 -0.27 -5.48
C GLN A 149 9.44 0.33 -4.12
N ALA A 150 10.06 -0.13 -3.03
CA ALA A 150 9.79 0.39 -1.68
C ALA A 150 10.18 1.86 -1.52
N LEU A 151 11.29 2.29 -2.13
CA LEU A 151 11.71 3.70 -2.14
C LEU A 151 10.73 4.57 -2.96
N ILE A 152 10.29 4.11 -4.13
CA ILE A 152 9.28 4.82 -4.93
C ILE A 152 7.95 4.92 -4.17
N PHE A 153 7.53 3.82 -3.52
CA PHE A 153 6.34 3.82 -2.66
C PHE A 153 6.47 4.85 -1.54
N SER A 154 7.62 4.93 -0.87
CA SER A 154 7.87 5.92 0.18
C SER A 154 7.79 7.36 -0.33
N LEU A 155 8.43 7.66 -1.46
CA LEU A 155 8.37 8.99 -2.07
C LEU A 155 6.95 9.37 -2.53
N ALA A 156 6.16 8.40 -3.01
CA ALA A 156 4.79 8.65 -3.45
C ALA A 156 3.82 8.98 -2.29
N HIS A 157 4.13 8.53 -1.06
CA HIS A 157 3.26 8.71 0.12
C HIS A 157 3.80 9.73 1.13
N THR A 158 4.94 10.36 0.85
CA THR A 158 5.54 11.32 1.78
C THR A 158 4.86 12.69 1.72
N ARG A 159 5.15 13.53 2.73
CA ARG A 159 4.71 14.92 2.80
C ARG A 159 5.95 15.83 2.84
N PHE A 160 6.29 16.42 1.70
CA PHE A 160 7.52 17.19 1.53
C PHE A 160 7.55 18.52 2.31
N ASN A 161 6.41 18.95 2.87
CA ASN A 161 6.31 20.15 3.70
C ASN A 161 6.61 19.90 5.20
N LEU A 162 6.98 18.67 5.58
CA LEU A 162 7.35 18.36 6.97
C LEU A 162 8.76 18.86 7.33
N PRO A 163 9.03 19.14 8.62
CA PRO A 163 10.40 19.35 9.11
C PRO A 163 11.30 18.13 8.80
N LEU A 164 12.60 18.37 8.59
CA LEU A 164 13.54 17.35 8.12
C LEU A 164 13.51 16.05 8.94
N ALA A 165 13.49 16.15 10.28
CA ALA A 165 13.44 14.96 11.14
C ALA A 165 12.16 14.13 10.93
N SER A 166 11.00 14.78 10.90
CA SER A 166 9.71 14.13 10.65
C SER A 166 9.62 13.56 9.23
N LEU A 167 10.19 14.26 8.24
CA LEU A 167 10.29 13.78 6.86
C LEU A 167 11.13 12.51 6.77
N LEU A 168 12.31 12.49 7.39
CA LEU A 168 13.19 11.30 7.40
C LEU A 168 12.55 10.12 8.13
N GLY A 169 11.87 10.38 9.26
CA GLY A 169 11.09 9.38 9.97
C GLY A 169 9.99 8.77 9.09
N LEU A 170 9.21 9.62 8.41
CA LEU A 170 8.15 9.19 7.50
C LEU A 170 8.70 8.38 6.32
N LEU A 171 9.77 8.86 5.67
CA LEU A 171 10.39 8.18 4.53
C LEU A 171 10.94 6.80 4.92
N GLY A 172 11.61 6.69 6.07
CA GLY A 172 12.12 5.42 6.58
C GLY A 172 10.99 4.45 6.90
N GLY A 173 9.96 4.89 7.61
CA GLY A 173 8.81 4.06 7.96
C GLY A 173 8.05 3.54 6.74
N LEU A 174 7.78 4.42 5.77
CA LEU A 174 7.14 4.05 4.51
C LEU A 174 8.03 3.12 3.66
N THR A 175 9.36 3.26 3.72
CA THR A 175 10.28 2.33 3.04
C THR A 175 10.22 0.95 3.69
N LEU A 176 10.23 0.87 5.03
CA LEU A 176 10.12 -0.38 5.77
C LEU A 176 8.79 -1.09 5.49
N LEU A 177 7.68 -0.35 5.49
CA LEU A 177 6.37 -0.88 5.07
C LEU A 177 6.39 -1.29 3.60
N GLY A 178 7.03 -0.48 2.76
CA GLY A 178 7.31 -0.72 1.35
C GLY A 178 7.85 -2.13 1.10
N LEU A 179 8.93 -2.44 1.80
CA LEU A 179 9.62 -3.73 1.81
C LEU A 179 8.73 -4.84 2.40
N ALA A 180 8.07 -4.59 3.52
CA ALA A 180 7.22 -5.58 4.20
C ALA A 180 6.09 -6.06 3.29
N LEU A 181 5.46 -5.16 2.52
CA LEU A 181 4.42 -5.47 1.56
C LEU A 181 4.95 -6.26 0.35
N GLY A 182 6.13 -5.92 -0.16
CA GLY A 182 6.77 -6.71 -1.23
C GLY A 182 7.14 -8.12 -0.78
N LEU A 183 7.69 -8.27 0.43
CA LEU A 183 7.97 -9.58 1.03
C LEU A 183 6.69 -10.34 1.42
N GLN A 184 5.59 -9.64 1.67
CA GLN A 184 4.26 -10.24 1.83
C GLN A 184 3.83 -10.92 0.52
N ARG A 185 3.87 -10.19 -0.61
CA ARG A 185 3.54 -10.73 -1.93
C ARG A 185 4.36 -11.98 -2.26
N ARG A 186 5.68 -11.94 -2.04
CA ARG A 186 6.56 -13.09 -2.30
C ARG A 186 6.19 -14.31 -1.47
N ALA A 187 5.93 -14.13 -0.17
CA ALA A 187 5.54 -15.24 0.69
C ALA A 187 4.14 -15.80 0.39
N ASP A 188 3.28 -15.02 -0.27
CA ASP A 188 1.97 -15.45 -0.75
C ASP A 188 2.03 -15.96 -2.21
N GLY A 189 3.21 -16.33 -2.70
CA GLY A 189 3.37 -16.93 -4.03
C GLY A 189 3.09 -15.97 -5.18
N GLY A 190 3.28 -14.66 -4.97
CA GLY A 190 3.03 -13.63 -5.98
C GLY A 190 1.67 -12.95 -5.86
N LEU A 191 0.76 -13.47 -5.03
CA LEU A 191 -0.56 -12.87 -4.80
C LEU A 191 -0.44 -11.52 -4.07
N ILE A 192 -1.18 -10.51 -4.55
CA ILE A 192 -1.19 -9.18 -3.92
C ILE A 192 -2.13 -9.10 -2.72
N TRP A 193 -3.08 -10.03 -2.57
CA TRP A 193 -4.14 -9.96 -1.57
C TRP A 193 -3.64 -9.90 -0.13
N GLY A 194 -2.51 -10.53 0.18
CA GLY A 194 -1.89 -10.37 1.49
C GLY A 194 -1.29 -9.00 1.72
N ALA A 195 -0.77 -8.35 0.67
CA ALA A 195 -0.35 -6.97 0.72
C ALA A 195 -1.58 -6.04 0.84
N VAL A 196 -2.67 -6.32 0.12
CA VAL A 196 -3.96 -5.59 0.25
C VAL A 196 -4.48 -5.65 1.68
N GLY A 197 -4.49 -6.84 2.29
CA GLY A 197 -4.92 -6.99 3.68
C GLY A 197 -4.01 -6.28 4.67
N LEU A 198 -2.69 -6.29 4.44
CA LEU A 198 -1.73 -5.60 5.30
C LEU A 198 -1.83 -4.08 5.13
N HIS A 199 -1.65 -3.56 3.93
CA HIS A 199 -1.69 -2.12 3.66
C HIS A 199 -3.08 -1.54 3.91
N GLY A 200 -4.10 -2.12 3.29
CA GLY A 200 -5.48 -1.70 3.45
C GLY A 200 -5.96 -1.78 4.89
N GLY A 201 -5.59 -2.84 5.61
CA GLY A 201 -5.89 -2.98 7.04
C GLY A 201 -5.22 -1.87 7.88
N LEU A 202 -3.98 -1.48 7.56
CA LEU A 202 -3.29 -0.38 8.24
C LEU A 202 -3.96 0.97 7.94
N VAL A 203 -4.27 1.27 6.67
CA VAL A 203 -4.89 2.55 6.27
C VAL A 203 -6.30 2.68 6.85
N GLY A 204 -7.16 1.69 6.58
CA GLY A 204 -8.55 1.70 7.04
C GLY A 204 -8.66 1.57 8.55
N GLY A 205 -7.86 0.69 9.17
CA GLY A 205 -7.83 0.51 10.61
C GLY A 205 -7.33 1.76 11.33
N TRP A 206 -6.23 2.36 10.89
CA TRP A 206 -5.76 3.63 11.45
C TRP A 206 -6.79 4.74 11.29
N PHE A 207 -7.45 4.86 10.14
CA PHE A 207 -8.52 5.82 9.93
C PHE A 207 -9.65 5.67 10.97
N VAL A 208 -10.14 4.45 11.20
CA VAL A 208 -11.20 4.19 12.18
C VAL A 208 -10.73 4.48 13.60
N LEU A 209 -9.51 4.08 13.96
CA LEU A 209 -8.93 4.38 15.29
C LEU A 209 -8.85 5.90 15.50
N ASN A 210 -8.22 6.61 14.56
CA ASN A 210 -7.94 8.04 14.65
C ASN A 210 -9.20 8.90 14.65
N GLN A 211 -10.19 8.55 13.83
CA GLN A 211 -11.42 9.34 13.69
C GLN A 211 -12.53 8.90 14.65
N GLY A 212 -12.45 7.69 15.20
CA GLY A 212 -13.57 7.07 15.92
C GLY A 212 -13.27 6.66 17.34
N LEU A 213 -12.00 6.67 17.80
CA LEU A 213 -11.65 6.17 19.13
C LEU A 213 -10.65 7.04 19.89
N ILE A 214 -9.58 7.53 19.26
CA ILE A 214 -8.43 8.13 20.00
C ILE A 214 -8.21 9.62 19.71
N GLY A 215 -9.18 10.28 19.07
CA GLY A 215 -9.08 11.68 18.63
C GLY A 215 -8.09 11.86 17.46
N GLN A 216 -8.23 12.97 16.71
CA GLN A 216 -7.39 13.24 15.54
C GLN A 216 -5.93 13.48 15.94
N GLN A 217 -5.08 12.49 15.68
CA GLN A 217 -3.63 12.62 15.72
C GLN A 217 -3.14 13.33 14.45
N GLU A 218 -2.32 14.37 14.62
CA GLU A 218 -1.73 15.10 13.49
C GLU A 218 -0.56 14.34 12.83
N ALA A 219 0.17 13.57 13.62
CA ALA A 219 1.36 12.85 13.16
C ALA A 219 0.99 11.50 12.54
N ASN A 220 1.60 11.18 11.39
CA ASN A 220 1.50 9.83 10.82
C ASN A 220 2.35 8.88 11.67
N PRO A 221 1.75 7.86 12.32
CA PRO A 221 2.46 7.00 13.27
C PRO A 221 3.60 6.22 12.62
N ILE A 222 3.56 5.98 11.30
CA ILE A 222 4.62 5.26 10.60
C ILE A 222 5.94 6.02 10.60
N GLY A 223 5.90 7.35 10.79
CA GLY A 223 7.10 8.17 10.91
C GLY A 223 7.84 8.01 12.24
N SER A 224 7.24 7.32 13.22
CA SER A 224 7.84 7.11 14.54
C SER A 224 8.74 5.87 14.57
N LEU A 225 9.79 5.91 15.41
CA LEU A 225 10.61 4.73 15.68
C LEU A 225 9.81 3.58 16.31
N LEU A 226 8.74 3.90 17.04
CA LEU A 226 7.81 2.91 17.61
C LEU A 226 7.20 2.04 16.50
N ALA A 227 6.81 2.64 15.37
CA ALA A 227 6.26 1.89 14.23
C ALA A 227 7.34 1.10 13.46
N TRP A 228 8.61 1.50 13.53
CA TRP A 228 9.70 0.82 12.82
C TRP A 228 10.03 -0.54 13.42
N LEU A 229 9.98 -0.67 14.75
CA LEU A 229 10.34 -1.90 15.46
C LEU A 229 9.60 -3.15 14.94
N PRO A 230 8.24 -3.17 14.90
CA PRO A 230 7.54 -4.36 14.44
C PRO A 230 7.65 -4.55 12.91
N LEU A 231 7.89 -3.48 12.13
CA LEU A 231 8.18 -3.60 10.70
C LEU A 231 9.54 -4.29 10.47
N LEU A 232 10.59 -3.89 11.19
CA LEU A 232 11.91 -4.53 11.13
C LEU A 232 11.82 -6.01 11.52
N LEU A 233 11.03 -6.34 12.55
CA LEU A 233 10.75 -7.73 12.92
C LEU A 233 10.08 -8.50 11.77
N LEU A 234 9.07 -7.91 11.11
CA LEU A 234 8.42 -8.51 9.95
C LEU A 234 9.41 -8.76 8.80
N LEU A 235 10.33 -7.83 8.53
CA LEU A 235 11.38 -8.01 7.53
C LEU A 235 12.33 -9.15 7.91
N TRP A 236 12.75 -9.21 9.17
CA TRP A 236 13.67 -10.24 9.66
C TRP A 236 13.07 -11.65 9.63
N VAL A 237 11.80 -11.80 10.04
CA VAL A 237 11.06 -13.08 9.95
C VAL A 237 10.91 -13.52 8.49
N ARG A 238 10.86 -12.57 7.56
CA ARG A 238 10.71 -12.82 6.12
C ARG A 238 12.02 -12.83 5.36
N ARG A 239 13.18 -12.91 6.04
CA ARG A 239 14.49 -12.77 5.40
C ARG A 239 14.76 -13.76 4.26
N ARG A 240 14.10 -14.92 4.27
CA ARG A 240 14.19 -15.94 3.22
C ARG A 240 13.56 -15.53 1.88
N TRP A 241 12.81 -14.43 1.84
CA TRP A 241 12.07 -13.95 0.68
C TRP A 241 12.67 -12.69 0.04
N TRP A 242 13.85 -12.24 0.50
CA TRP A 242 14.61 -11.18 -0.18
C TRP A 242 15.15 -11.63 -1.53
#